data_AF-A0A536ZU90-F1
#
_entry.id   AF-A0A536ZU90-F1
#
_cell.length_a   1.000
_cell.length_b   1.000
_cell.length_c   1.000
_cell.angle_alpha   90.00
_cell.angle_beta   90.00
_cell.angle_gamma   90.00
#
_symmetry.space_group_name_H-M   'P 1'
#
loop_
_entity.id
_entity.type
_entity.pdbx_description
1 polymer ?
#
loop_
_entity_poly.entity_id
_entity_poly.type
_entity_poly.pdbx_seq_one_letter_code
_entity_poly.pdbx_strand_id
1 'polypeptide(L)' 'MIKRVVAECGGRKIILMDSISHVDEGDAGHIVVSASHGGASSGEYASRHKLAAVFFSAC' A
#
# COMPACT_ATOMS: atom_id res chain seq x y z
N MET A 1 -4.00 7.78 12.14
CA MET A 1 -2.83 8.18 11.30
C MET A 1 -3.02 7.47 9.98
N ILE A 2 -3.29 8.18 8.87
CA ILE A 2 -3.80 7.53 7.64
C ILE A 2 -2.70 6.75 6.90
N LYS A 3 -1.46 7.27 6.91
CA LYS A 3 -0.27 6.63 6.31
C LYS A 3 0.95 6.86 7.19
N ARG A 4 1.89 5.91 7.19
CA ARG A 4 3.20 6.03 7.85
C ARG A 4 4.29 5.34 7.06
N VAL A 5 5.39 6.05 6.80
CA VAL A 5 6.61 5.42 6.29
C VAL A 5 7.34 4.75 7.46
N VAL A 6 7.67 3.47 7.32
CA VAL A 6 8.36 2.69 8.36
C VAL A 6 9.77 2.28 8.01
N ALA A 7 10.11 2.29 6.72
CA ALA A 7 11.46 2.04 6.24
C ALA A 7 11.66 2.68 4.87
N GLU A 8 12.93 2.90 4.53
CA GLU A 8 13.36 3.26 3.19
C GLU A 8 14.54 2.37 2.79
N CYS A 9 14.49 1.76 1.61
CA CYS A 9 15.55 0.91 1.10
C CYS A 9 15.60 1.01 -0.44
N GLY A 10 16.79 1.23 -1.00
CA GLY A 10 17.00 1.30 -2.44
C GLY A 10 16.10 2.33 -3.15
N GLY A 11 15.86 3.49 -2.51
CA GLY A 11 15.02 4.56 -3.05
C GLY A 11 13.50 4.30 -2.99
N ARG A 12 13.06 3.24 -2.30
CA ARG A 12 11.65 2.93 -2.09
C ARG A 12 11.27 3.01 -0.62
N LYS A 13 10.09 3.54 -0.36
CA LYS A 13 9.47 3.57 0.97
C LYS A 13 8.65 2.31 1.21
N ILE A 14 8.61 1.86 2.46
CA ILE A 14 7.61 0.93 2.98
C ILE A 14 6.57 1.75 3.73
N ILE A 15 5.34 1.76 3.23
CA ILE A 15 4.25 2.61 3.69
C ILE A 15 3.18 1.74 4.34
N LEU A 16 2.96 1.93 5.63
CA LEU A 16 1.83 1.36 6.37
C LEU A 16 0.58 2.22 6.19
N MET A 17 -0.56 1.58 5.98
CA MET A 17 -1.87 2.24 5.97
C MET A 17 -2.97 1.31 6.49
N ASP A 18 -3.97 1.89 7.15
CA ASP A 18 -5.09 1.13 7.73
C ASP A 18 -6.00 0.52 6.66
N SER A 19 -6.11 1.16 5.49
CA SER A 19 -6.93 0.68 4.38
C SER A 19 -6.24 0.96 3.05
N ILE A 20 -6.33 0.01 2.12
CA ILE A 20 -5.81 0.17 0.76
C ILE A 20 -6.54 1.28 0.01
N SER A 21 -7.77 1.63 0.40
CA SER A 21 -8.51 2.76 -0.17
C SER A 21 -7.85 4.12 0.05
N HIS A 22 -6.84 4.20 0.92
CA HIS A 22 -6.06 5.42 1.14
C HIS A 22 -4.91 5.59 0.15
N VAL A 23 -4.59 4.58 -0.67
CA VAL A 23 -3.53 4.70 -1.68
C VAL A 23 -3.79 5.88 -2.62
N ASP A 24 -2.73 6.61 -2.99
CA ASP A 24 -2.81 7.70 -3.96
C ASP A 24 -1.61 7.67 -4.93
N GLU A 25 -1.54 8.63 -5.87
CA GLU A 25 -0.46 8.69 -6.86
C GLU A 25 0.93 8.92 -6.25
N GLY A 26 1.03 9.48 -5.04
CA GLY A 26 2.29 9.67 -4.32
C GLY A 26 2.91 8.38 -3.80
N ASP A 27 2.14 7.28 -3.79
CA ASP A 27 2.62 5.96 -3.36
C ASP A 27 3.20 5.13 -4.53
N ALA A 28 3.13 5.66 -5.77
CA ALA A 28 3.60 4.97 -6.96
C ALA A 28 5.08 4.55 -6.84
N GLY A 29 5.40 3.32 -7.25
CA GLY A 29 6.76 2.77 -7.17
C GLY A 29 7.24 2.40 -5.76
N HIS A 30 6.41 2.55 -4.72
CA HIS A 30 6.71 2.16 -3.34
C HIS A 30 6.02 0.86 -2.94
N ILE A 31 6.36 0.37 -1.74
CA ILE A 31 5.78 -0.84 -1.16
C ILE A 31 4.73 -0.44 -0.14
N VAL A 32 3.52 -0.98 -0.29
CA VAL A 32 2.40 -0.74 0.65
C VAL A 32 2.15 -1.98 1.50
N VAL A 33 1.96 -1.78 2.79
CA VAL A 33 1.46 -2.79 3.71
C VAL A 33 0.16 -2.28 4.30
N SER A 34 -0.95 -2.96 4.00
CA SER A 34 -2.29 -2.50 4.35
C SER A 34 -3.03 -3.48 5.26
N ALA A 35 -3.69 -2.95 6.29
CA ALA A 35 -4.62 -3.68 7.14
C ALA A 35 -6.00 -3.87 6.44
N SER A 36 -6.00 -4.48 5.26
CA SER A 36 -7.19 -4.73 4.45
C SER A 36 -7.29 -6.20 4.04
N HIS A 37 -8.49 -6.63 3.67
CA HIS A 37 -8.71 -7.95 3.07
C HIS A 37 -8.11 -8.00 1.66
N GLY A 38 -7.35 -9.05 1.33
CA GLY A 38 -6.65 -9.22 0.04
C GLY A 38 -7.53 -9.67 -1.13
N GLY A 39 -8.83 -9.35 -1.12
CA GLY A 39 -9.77 -9.75 -2.16
C GLY A 39 -9.62 -8.97 -3.47
N ALA A 40 -10.40 -9.34 -4.49
CA ALA A 40 -10.35 -8.74 -5.82
C ALA A 40 -10.56 -7.21 -5.81
N SER A 41 -11.48 -6.70 -4.99
CA SER A 41 -11.73 -5.26 -4.86
C SER A 41 -10.49 -4.51 -4.36
N SER A 42 -9.82 -5.02 -3.33
CA SER A 42 -8.57 -4.46 -2.80
C SER A 42 -7.43 -4.53 -3.81
N GLY A 43 -7.35 -5.62 -4.58
CA GLY A 43 -6.43 -5.74 -5.70
C GLY A 43 -6.71 -4.67 -6.78
N GLU A 44 -7.97 -4.39 -7.07
CA GLU A 44 -8.36 -3.35 -8.02
C GLU A 44 -7.92 -1.95 -7.55
N TYR A 45 -8.14 -1.60 -6.28
CA TYR A 45 -7.62 -0.35 -5.71
C TYR A 45 -6.10 -0.26 -5.87
N ALA A 46 -5.36 -1.29 -5.46
CA ALA A 46 -3.90 -1.29 -5.57
C ALA A 46 -3.40 -1.19 -7.02
N SER A 47 -4.09 -1.83 -7.97
CA SER A 47 -3.68 -1.87 -9.38
C SER A 47 -3.68 -0.50 -10.06
N ARG A 48 -4.49 0.45 -9.57
CA ARG A 48 -4.64 1.79 -10.17
C ARG A 48 -3.43 2.70 -9.96
N HIS A 49 -2.55 2.41 -8.99
CA HIS A 49 -1.51 3.33 -8.52
C HIS A 49 -0.07 2.89 -8.81
N LYS A 50 0.16 1.88 -9.67
CA LYS A 50 1.50 1.42 -10.09
C LYS A 50 2.47 1.20 -8.91
N LEU A 51 1.99 0.56 -7.85
CA LEU A 51 2.80 0.19 -6.68
C LEU A 51 3.88 -0.82 -7.07
N ALA A 52 5.01 -0.82 -6.37
CA ALA A 52 6.03 -1.86 -6.56
C ALA A 52 5.58 -3.22 -6.00
N ALA A 53 4.88 -3.20 -4.86
CA ALA A 53 4.23 -4.35 -4.26
C ALA A 53 3.19 -3.88 -3.22
N VAL A 54 2.18 -4.72 -2.95
CA VAL A 54 1.22 -4.53 -1.87
C VAL A 54 1.10 -5.82 -1.05
N PHE A 55 1.09 -5.68 0.27
CA PHE A 55 0.83 -6.75 1.22
C PHE A 55 -0.47 -6.47 1.97
N PHE A 56 -1.38 -7.44 1.98
CA PHE A 56 -2.65 -7.36 2.68
C PHE A 56 -2.61 -8.21 3.95
N SER A 57 -2.93 -7.60 5.08
CA SER A 57 -3.12 -8.30 6.35
C SER A 57 -4.56 -8.11 6.79
N ALA A 58 -5.31 -9.20 6.92
CA ALA A 58 -6.62 -9.22 7.57
C ALA A 58 -6.48 -9.99 8.89
N CYS A 59 -6.97 -9.39 9.97
CA CYS A 59 -7.20 -10.08 11.24
C CYS A 59 -8.68 -10.47 11.30
#